data_AF-A0A094GQU0-F1
#
_entry.id   AF-A0A094GQU0-F1
#
_cell.length_a   1.000
_cell.length_b   1.000
_cell.length_c   1.000
_cell.angle_alpha   90.00
_cell.angle_beta   90.00
_cell.angle_gamma   90.00
#
_symmetry.space_group_name_H-M   'P 1'
#
loop_
_entity.id
_entity.type
_entity.pdbx_description
1 polymer ?
#
loop_
_entity_poly.entity_id
_entity_poly.type
_entity_poly.pdbx_seq_one_letter_code
_entity_poly.pdbx_strand_id
1 'polypeptide(L)'
;MPTDWRAAIMPWQETYPGSPHWHIDSTGLQILQNTFLLIFANGAPNIIFDGSEVVQLAPSLNEAVSVPREPTPQIIQDSDAELDVFQAGPPSIPIATLPNILPTRTQRFYTTFSADVTERIISSLLQCSRTHIIVLSEAAEAPEGKYTGITALDLRKYLSAPWNGPQSAVRLYHAGLPFSIDLDKYQGFNEIATEMGATHLRNLRNDECHHAIVFLTSYAIKALGSLSVAPEEPPKAPAYALPGRGQNWTRGAIGLLFCS
;
A
#
# COMPACT_ATOMS: atom_id res chain seq x y z
N MET A 1 -7.93 40.11 12.19
CA MET A 1 -7.58 38.70 11.93
C MET A 1 -8.80 37.86 12.31
N PRO A 2 -9.33 36.98 11.44
CA PRO A 2 -10.48 36.17 11.80
C PRO A 2 -10.13 35.19 12.93
N THR A 3 -10.97 35.11 13.94
CA THR A 3 -10.80 34.36 15.21
C THR A 3 -11.17 32.88 15.12
N ASP A 4 -11.47 32.36 13.93
CA ASP A 4 -11.87 30.97 13.75
C ASP A 4 -10.89 30.23 12.83
N TRP A 5 -9.89 29.60 13.45
CA TRP A 5 -8.89 28.78 12.76
C TRP A 5 -9.52 27.54 12.08
N ARG A 6 -10.73 27.11 12.46
CA ARG A 6 -11.41 25.97 11.82
C ARG A 6 -11.87 26.32 10.41
N ALA A 7 -12.21 27.59 10.17
CA ALA A 7 -12.53 28.10 8.83
C ALA A 7 -11.28 28.20 7.93
N ALA A 8 -10.08 28.20 8.49
CA ALA A 8 -8.82 28.17 7.74
C ALA A 8 -8.35 26.74 7.41
N ILE A 9 -8.79 25.73 8.17
CA ILE A 9 -8.46 24.32 7.96
C ILE A 9 -9.47 23.61 7.05
N MET A 10 -10.77 23.95 7.09
CA MET A 10 -11.76 23.33 6.21
C MET A 10 -11.51 23.48 4.69
N PRO A 11 -10.95 24.58 4.16
CA PRO A 11 -10.60 24.66 2.75
C PRO A 11 -9.55 23.62 2.34
N TRP A 12 -8.75 23.08 3.27
CA TRP A 12 -7.66 22.15 2.94
C TRP A 12 -8.13 20.75 2.54
N GLN A 13 -9.35 20.36 2.89
CA GLN A 13 -9.97 19.15 2.33
C GLN A 13 -10.45 19.36 0.88
N GLU A 14 -10.63 20.61 0.45
CA GLU A 14 -11.18 20.96 -0.86
C GLU A 14 -10.14 21.43 -1.89
N THR A 15 -8.92 21.84 -1.48
CA THR A 15 -7.97 22.50 -2.40
C THR A 15 -6.61 21.84 -2.61
N TYR A 16 -6.33 20.62 -2.13
CA TYR A 16 -5.07 19.96 -2.54
C TYR A 16 -5.24 19.35 -3.95
N PRO A 17 -4.57 19.87 -4.99
CA PRO A 17 -4.46 19.15 -6.25
C PRO A 17 -3.80 17.80 -5.94
N GLY A 18 -4.41 16.71 -6.40
CA GLY A 18 -3.92 15.36 -6.17
C GLY A 18 -2.41 15.29 -6.43
N SER A 19 -1.64 14.88 -5.43
CA SER A 19 -0.21 14.68 -5.63
C SER A 19 -0.05 13.37 -6.37
N PRO A 20 0.65 13.35 -7.52
CA PRO A 20 0.82 12.11 -8.24
C PRO A 20 1.51 11.07 -7.36
N HIS A 21 0.88 9.91 -7.23
CA HIS A 21 1.39 8.80 -6.41
C HIS A 21 2.73 8.23 -6.93
N TRP A 22 3.21 8.66 -8.10
CA TRP A 22 4.56 8.36 -8.59
C TRP A 22 5.66 9.24 -7.95
N HIS A 23 5.28 10.29 -7.20
CA HIS A 23 6.21 11.27 -6.66
C HIS A 23 6.34 11.18 -5.12
N ILE A 24 5.21 11.04 -4.43
CA ILE A 24 5.13 11.11 -2.96
C ILE A 24 4.25 9.99 -2.43
N ASP A 25 4.67 9.37 -1.32
CA ASP A 25 3.87 8.38 -0.61
C ASP A 25 3.11 9.01 0.58
N SER A 26 2.26 8.23 1.24
CA SER A 26 1.40 8.73 2.32
C SER A 26 2.18 9.28 3.52
N THR A 27 3.30 8.63 3.90
CA THR A 27 4.19 9.12 4.95
C THR A 27 4.84 10.44 4.53
N GLY A 28 5.35 10.50 3.31
CA GLY A 28 5.93 11.70 2.72
C GLY A 28 4.97 12.88 2.70
N LEU A 29 3.71 12.64 2.31
CA LEU A 29 2.67 13.66 2.30
C LEU A 29 2.38 14.19 3.71
N GLN A 30 2.33 13.31 4.73
CA GLN A 30 2.16 13.74 6.12
C GLN A 30 3.32 14.62 6.60
N ILE A 31 4.56 14.26 6.25
CA ILE A 31 5.76 15.07 6.57
C ILE A 31 5.66 16.45 5.89
N LEU A 32 5.27 16.47 4.61
CA LEU A 32 5.13 17.71 3.84
C LEU A 32 4.04 18.61 4.44
N GLN A 33 2.88 18.03 4.79
CA GLN A 33 1.79 18.74 5.46
C GLN A 33 2.23 19.31 6.81
N ASN A 34 2.93 18.53 7.62
CA ASN A 34 3.46 19.00 8.91
C ASN A 34 4.47 20.15 8.71
N THR A 35 5.38 20.02 7.75
CA THR A 35 6.37 21.06 7.42
C THR A 35 5.68 22.34 6.96
N PHE A 36 4.66 22.22 6.11
CA PHE A 36 3.86 23.35 5.66
C PHE A 36 3.17 24.06 6.83
N LEU A 37 2.53 23.31 7.74
CA LEU A 37 1.88 23.88 8.93
C LEU A 37 2.89 24.59 9.85
N LEU A 38 4.11 24.05 9.99
CA LEU A 38 5.18 24.70 10.75
C LEU A 38 5.66 26.00 10.10
N ILE A 39 5.80 26.02 8.77
CA ILE A 39 6.13 27.24 8.01
C ILE A 39 5.03 28.28 8.16
N PHE A 40 3.77 27.85 8.10
CA PHE A 40 2.62 28.72 8.27
C PHE A 40 2.58 29.35 9.68
N ALA A 41 2.87 28.55 10.72
CA ALA A 41 2.86 29.00 12.11
C ALA A 41 4.06 29.90 12.46
N ASN A 42 5.25 29.57 11.96
CA ASN A 42 6.50 30.23 12.35
C ASN A 42 6.97 31.32 11.36
N GLY A 43 6.28 31.46 10.23
CA GLY A 43 6.69 32.31 9.11
C GLY A 43 7.61 31.58 8.14
N ALA A 44 7.58 32.01 6.87
CA ALA A 44 8.38 31.42 5.82
C ALA A 44 9.88 31.64 6.09
N PRO A 45 10.70 30.57 6.08
CA PRO A 45 12.15 30.74 6.08
C PRO A 45 12.59 31.46 4.81
N ASN A 46 13.70 32.18 4.87
CA ASN A 46 14.29 32.82 3.70
C ASN A 46 14.95 31.76 2.82
N ILE A 47 14.17 31.14 1.94
CA ILE A 47 14.63 30.11 0.99
C ILE A 47 15.05 30.80 -0.31
N ILE A 48 16.25 30.47 -0.78
CA ILE A 48 16.75 30.89 -2.09
C ILE A 48 16.70 29.67 -3.01
N PHE A 49 16.03 29.82 -4.15
CA PHE A 49 16.00 28.81 -5.20
C PHE A 49 17.01 29.18 -6.29
N ASP A 50 18.26 28.78 -6.09
CA ASP A 50 19.39 29.05 -6.98
C ASP A 50 19.91 27.79 -7.70
N GLY A 51 19.21 26.67 -7.55
CA GLY A 51 19.60 25.35 -8.07
C GLY A 51 20.37 24.50 -7.06
N SER A 52 20.83 25.07 -5.94
CA SER A 52 21.48 24.30 -4.87
C SER A 52 20.51 23.37 -4.14
N GLU A 53 19.20 23.60 -4.24
CA GLU A 53 18.18 22.74 -3.63
C GLU A 53 18.16 21.32 -4.23
N VAL A 54 18.68 21.12 -5.45
CA VAL A 54 18.73 19.81 -6.10
C VAL A 54 19.50 18.79 -5.27
N VAL A 55 20.52 19.21 -4.51
CA VAL A 55 21.28 18.29 -3.63
C VAL A 55 20.48 17.84 -2.41
N GLN A 56 19.34 18.48 -2.12
CA GLN A 56 18.42 18.12 -1.04
C GLN A 56 17.38 17.08 -1.49
N LEU A 57 17.32 16.76 -2.78
CA LEU A 57 16.43 15.72 -3.29
C LEU A 57 16.82 14.36 -2.73
N ALA A 58 15.82 13.66 -2.20
CA ALA A 58 16.03 12.30 -1.73
C ALA A 58 16.40 11.37 -2.89
N PRO A 59 17.37 10.46 -2.70
CA PRO A 59 17.79 9.52 -3.72
C PRO A 59 16.66 8.55 -4.10
N SER A 60 16.80 7.82 -5.19
CA SER A 60 15.94 6.65 -5.43
C SER A 60 16.09 5.61 -4.31
N LEU A 61 15.10 4.73 -4.15
CA LEU A 61 15.17 3.65 -3.17
C LEU A 61 16.44 2.81 -3.40
N ASN A 62 16.71 2.43 -4.65
CA ASN A 62 17.87 1.61 -5.01
C ASN A 62 19.21 2.28 -4.63
N GLU A 63 19.31 3.59 -4.81
CA GLU A 63 20.48 4.37 -4.37
C GLU A 63 20.56 4.44 -2.84
N ALA A 64 19.43 4.67 -2.16
CA ALA A 64 19.37 4.80 -0.71
C ALA A 64 19.79 3.51 0.03
N VAL A 65 19.48 2.34 -0.55
CA VAL A 65 19.74 1.02 0.04
C VAL A 65 20.81 0.21 -0.70
N SER A 66 21.49 0.80 -1.69
CA SER A 66 22.55 0.18 -2.47
C SER A 66 22.13 -1.15 -3.13
N VAL A 67 20.91 -1.21 -3.68
CA VAL A 67 20.42 -2.40 -4.40
C VAL A 67 21.25 -2.61 -5.66
N PRO A 68 21.75 -3.84 -5.91
CA PRO A 68 22.47 -4.17 -7.14
C PRO A 68 21.63 -3.83 -8.39
N ARG A 69 22.25 -3.24 -9.41
CA ARG A 69 21.57 -2.93 -10.68
C ARG A 69 21.12 -4.19 -11.40
N GLU A 70 21.95 -5.22 -11.40
CA GLU A 70 21.66 -6.51 -11.98
C GLU A 70 21.21 -7.48 -10.88
N PRO A 71 20.03 -8.10 -11.00
CA PRO A 71 19.55 -9.06 -10.02
C PRO A 71 20.38 -10.34 -10.07
N THR A 72 20.80 -10.81 -8.90
CA THR A 72 21.45 -12.13 -8.76
C THR A 72 20.42 -13.25 -8.95
N PRO A 73 20.84 -14.50 -9.21
CA PRO A 73 19.91 -15.63 -9.31
C PRO A 73 19.01 -15.79 -8.07
N GLN A 74 19.54 -15.54 -6.87
CA GLN A 74 18.77 -15.58 -5.63
C GLN A 74 17.66 -14.50 -5.63
N ILE A 75 18.00 -13.28 -6.03
CA ILE A 75 17.04 -12.16 -6.14
C ILE A 75 15.91 -12.50 -7.10
N ILE A 76 16.23 -13.15 -8.22
CA ILE A 76 15.24 -13.58 -9.21
C ILE A 76 14.30 -14.61 -8.58
N GLN A 77 14.86 -15.61 -7.89
CA GLN A 77 14.11 -16.67 -7.23
C GLN A 77 13.16 -16.13 -6.14
N ASP A 78 13.66 -15.24 -5.28
CA ASP A 78 12.85 -14.64 -4.20
C ASP A 78 11.71 -13.78 -4.79
N SER A 79 12.02 -13.03 -5.85
CA SER A 79 11.05 -12.24 -6.60
C SER A 79 9.95 -13.10 -7.27
N ASP A 80 10.32 -14.25 -7.84
CA ASP A 80 9.36 -15.21 -8.41
C ASP A 80 8.46 -15.81 -7.33
N ALA A 81 9.02 -16.18 -6.18
CA ALA A 81 8.26 -16.75 -5.06
C ALA A 81 7.17 -15.80 -4.54
N GLU A 82 7.42 -14.48 -4.52
CA GLU A 82 6.40 -13.50 -4.14
C GLU A 82 5.38 -13.29 -5.26
N LEU A 83 5.80 -13.31 -6.53
CA LEU A 83 4.88 -13.17 -7.67
C LEU A 83 3.92 -14.36 -7.79
N ASP A 84 4.37 -15.57 -7.44
CA ASP A 84 3.57 -16.79 -7.45
C ASP A 84 2.31 -16.66 -6.59
N VAL A 85 2.33 -15.83 -5.55
CA VAL A 85 1.15 -15.53 -4.72
C VAL A 85 0.02 -14.92 -5.55
N PHE A 86 0.33 -14.04 -6.50
CA PHE A 86 -0.68 -13.48 -7.42
C PHE A 86 -1.05 -14.43 -8.54
N GLN A 87 -0.10 -15.25 -9.00
CA GLN A 87 -0.37 -16.22 -10.06
C GLN A 87 -1.26 -17.37 -9.58
N ALA A 88 -1.27 -17.65 -8.27
CA ALA A 88 -2.10 -18.67 -7.65
C ALA A 88 -3.62 -18.36 -7.69
N GLY A 89 -4.01 -17.13 -8.01
CA GLY A 89 -5.42 -16.76 -8.19
C GLY A 89 -5.69 -15.27 -7.90
N PRO A 90 -6.82 -14.72 -8.40
CA PRO A 90 -7.19 -13.33 -8.15
C PRO A 90 -7.39 -13.05 -6.65
N PRO A 91 -7.30 -11.78 -6.22
CA PRO A 91 -7.62 -11.37 -4.86
C PRO A 91 -9.03 -11.81 -4.49
N SER A 92 -9.16 -12.29 -3.25
CA SER A 92 -10.26 -13.17 -2.84
C SER A 92 -11.45 -12.43 -2.27
N ILE A 93 -11.43 -11.09 -2.29
CA ILE A 93 -12.65 -10.31 -2.06
C ILE A 93 -13.28 -10.04 -3.42
N PRO A 94 -14.31 -10.83 -3.76
CA PRO A 94 -15.08 -10.60 -4.95
C PRO A 94 -15.93 -9.33 -4.84
N ILE A 95 -15.40 -8.18 -5.24
CA ILE A 95 -16.24 -7.00 -5.43
C ILE A 95 -16.88 -7.12 -6.81
N ALA A 96 -18.19 -7.33 -6.84
CA ALA A 96 -18.96 -7.39 -8.07
C ALA A 96 -18.74 -6.13 -8.91
N THR A 97 -18.17 -6.31 -10.10
CA THR A 97 -17.98 -5.21 -11.06
C THR A 97 -19.14 -5.19 -12.05
N LEU A 98 -19.57 -4.00 -12.47
CA LEU A 98 -20.58 -3.87 -13.51
C LEU A 98 -19.99 -4.26 -14.88
N PRO A 99 -20.70 -5.06 -15.70
CA PRO A 99 -20.23 -5.41 -17.04
C PRO A 99 -20.23 -4.18 -17.94
N ASN A 100 -19.24 -4.08 -18.84
CA ASN A 100 -19.20 -3.13 -19.94
C ASN A 100 -19.24 -1.64 -19.53
N ILE A 101 -18.84 -1.30 -18.31
CA ILE A 101 -18.77 0.09 -17.83
C ILE A 101 -17.32 0.40 -17.43
N LEU A 102 -16.75 1.42 -18.05
CA LEU A 102 -15.47 1.97 -17.61
C LEU A 102 -15.61 2.53 -16.19
N PRO A 103 -14.57 2.42 -15.33
CA PRO A 103 -14.56 3.08 -14.04
C PRO A 103 -14.94 4.56 -14.19
N THR A 104 -15.86 5.03 -13.36
CA THR A 104 -16.38 6.40 -13.45
C THR A 104 -15.65 7.29 -12.45
N ARG A 105 -16.34 7.72 -11.38
CA ARG A 105 -15.77 8.58 -10.34
C ARG A 105 -15.41 7.73 -9.13
N THR A 106 -14.23 7.96 -8.58
CA THR A 106 -13.84 7.41 -7.29
C THR A 106 -14.78 7.93 -6.20
N GLN A 107 -15.28 7.03 -5.36
CA GLN A 107 -16.05 7.36 -4.18
C GLN A 107 -15.28 6.95 -2.93
N ARG A 108 -15.59 7.62 -1.82
CA ARG A 108 -14.86 7.48 -0.57
C ARG A 108 -15.88 7.32 0.55
N PHE A 109 -15.88 6.15 1.18
CA PHE A 109 -16.72 5.85 2.34
C PHE A 109 -15.87 5.94 3.59
N TYR A 110 -16.43 6.51 4.65
CA TYR A 110 -15.76 6.62 5.93
C TYR A 110 -16.66 6.10 7.04
N THR A 111 -16.03 5.41 7.98
CA THR A 111 -16.61 5.12 9.29
C THR A 111 -15.70 5.75 10.35
N THR A 112 -16.27 6.20 11.46
CA THR A 112 -15.52 6.80 12.56
C THR A 112 -15.95 6.15 13.86
N PHE A 113 -14.95 5.67 14.61
CA PHE A 113 -15.16 5.12 15.93
C PHE A 113 -14.88 6.19 17.00
N SER A 114 -15.58 6.12 18.13
CA SER A 114 -15.27 6.98 19.28
C SER A 114 -13.91 6.61 19.89
N ALA A 115 -13.33 7.51 20.69
CA ALA A 115 -12.09 7.24 21.43
C ALA A 115 -12.21 5.97 22.28
N ASP A 116 -13.29 5.84 23.07
CA ASP A 116 -13.56 4.67 23.91
C ASP A 116 -13.61 3.36 23.11
N VAL A 117 -14.25 3.37 21.93
CA VAL A 117 -14.33 2.17 21.07
C VAL A 117 -12.95 1.84 20.50
N THR A 118 -12.21 2.86 20.07
CA THR A 118 -10.85 2.70 19.54
C THR A 118 -9.90 2.13 20.59
N GLU A 119 -9.95 2.63 21.83
CA GLU A 119 -9.16 2.12 22.96
C GLU A 119 -9.50 0.66 23.27
N ARG A 120 -10.79 0.32 23.31
CA ARG A 120 -11.22 -1.07 23.51
C ARG A 120 -10.68 -1.99 22.42
N ILE A 121 -10.82 -1.59 21.15
CA ILE A 121 -10.28 -2.34 20.01
C ILE A 121 -8.78 -2.55 20.19
N ILE A 122 -8.00 -1.47 20.40
CA ILE A 122 -6.54 -1.56 20.59
C ILE A 122 -6.21 -2.51 21.75
N SER A 123 -6.92 -2.40 22.88
CA SER A 123 -6.67 -3.23 24.06
C SER A 123 -6.94 -4.72 23.83
N SER A 124 -7.95 -5.05 23.01
CA SER A 124 -8.34 -6.44 22.71
C SER A 124 -7.47 -7.15 21.67
N LEU A 125 -6.74 -6.39 20.85
CA LEU A 125 -5.96 -6.93 19.75
C LEU A 125 -4.56 -7.34 20.21
N LEU A 126 -4.13 -8.53 19.77
CA LEU A 126 -2.72 -8.91 19.77
C LEU A 126 -1.92 -7.87 18.99
N GLN A 127 -0.66 -7.65 19.36
CA GLN A 127 0.17 -6.59 18.80
C GLN A 127 0.27 -6.64 17.27
N CYS A 128 0.27 -7.84 16.68
CA CYS A 128 0.27 -8.08 15.23
C CYS A 128 -1.08 -7.77 14.54
N SER A 129 -2.21 -7.87 15.25
CA SER A 129 -3.56 -7.66 14.70
C SER A 129 -3.95 -6.18 14.61
N ARG A 130 -3.24 -5.30 15.36
CA ARG A 130 -3.57 -3.86 15.46
C ARG A 130 -3.41 -3.12 14.14
N THR A 131 -2.51 -3.56 13.26
CA THR A 131 -2.17 -2.87 12.01
C THR A 131 -3.08 -3.26 10.84
N HIS A 132 -3.82 -4.37 10.95
CA HIS A 132 -4.51 -4.98 9.81
C HIS A 132 -5.99 -5.28 10.07
N ILE A 133 -6.61 -4.67 11.08
CA ILE A 133 -7.97 -5.01 11.53
C ILE A 133 -9.02 -5.04 10.40
N ILE A 134 -8.91 -4.15 9.40
CA ILE A 134 -9.83 -4.11 8.26
C ILE A 134 -9.63 -5.34 7.37
N VAL A 135 -8.38 -5.61 6.97
CA VAL A 135 -8.02 -6.79 6.17
C VAL A 135 -8.41 -8.08 6.90
N LEU A 136 -8.25 -8.13 8.22
CA LEU A 136 -8.64 -9.27 9.04
C LEU A 136 -10.16 -9.45 9.13
N SER A 137 -10.91 -8.35 9.18
CA SER A 137 -12.37 -8.39 9.18
C SER A 137 -12.90 -8.84 7.82
N GLU A 138 -12.29 -8.35 6.74
CA GLU A 138 -12.64 -8.76 5.37
C GLU A 138 -12.27 -10.23 5.10
N ALA A 139 -11.10 -10.68 5.54
CA ALA A 139 -10.68 -12.08 5.42
C ALA A 139 -11.58 -13.03 6.21
N ALA A 140 -12.06 -12.62 7.39
CA ALA A 140 -13.00 -13.41 8.18
C ALA A 140 -14.39 -13.55 7.53
N GLU A 141 -14.77 -12.61 6.66
CA GLU A 141 -16.05 -12.61 5.92
C GLU A 141 -15.90 -13.16 4.49
N ALA A 142 -14.67 -13.44 4.05
CA ALA A 142 -14.40 -13.92 2.71
C ALA A 142 -14.86 -15.38 2.53
N PRO A 143 -15.22 -15.78 1.29
CA PRO A 143 -15.54 -17.17 0.99
C PRO A 143 -14.32 -18.08 1.26
N GLU A 144 -14.60 -19.37 1.47
CA GLU A 144 -13.60 -20.44 1.62
C GLU A 144 -12.51 -20.40 0.53
N GLY A 145 -11.33 -20.94 0.85
CA GLY A 145 -10.16 -20.97 -0.01
C GLY A 145 -9.07 -19.97 0.37
N LYS A 146 -8.21 -19.62 -0.60
CA LYS A 146 -7.08 -18.71 -0.37
C LYS A 146 -7.57 -17.28 -0.40
N TYR A 147 -7.26 -16.50 0.63
CA TYR A 147 -7.37 -15.04 0.70
C TYR A 147 -6.05 -14.37 0.33
N THR A 148 -5.97 -13.75 -0.84
CA THR A 148 -4.77 -13.02 -1.29
C THR A 148 -4.99 -11.52 -1.31
N GLY A 149 -3.94 -10.78 -0.96
CA GLY A 149 -3.97 -9.32 -0.95
C GLY A 149 -2.57 -8.72 -0.95
N ILE A 150 -2.52 -7.38 -0.86
CA ILE A 150 -1.26 -6.62 -0.82
C ILE A 150 -1.22 -5.82 0.47
N THR A 151 -0.13 -5.94 1.21
CA THR A 151 0.15 -5.02 2.32
C THR A 151 1.13 -3.96 1.87
N ALA A 152 0.76 -2.69 2.05
CA ALA A 152 1.69 -1.58 1.88
C ALA A 152 2.65 -1.51 3.09
N LEU A 153 3.92 -1.25 2.81
CA LEU A 153 4.99 -1.19 3.80
C LEU A 153 5.74 0.13 3.67
N ASP A 154 5.95 0.82 4.77
CA ASP A 154 6.90 1.94 4.83
C ASP A 154 8.33 1.38 4.91
N LEU A 155 9.15 1.75 3.94
CA LEU A 155 10.54 1.32 3.83
C LEU A 155 11.51 2.28 4.52
N ARG A 156 11.05 3.44 5.00
CA ARG A 156 11.92 4.45 5.66
C ARG A 156 12.67 3.88 6.86
N LYS A 157 12.08 2.92 7.59
CA LYS A 157 12.75 2.24 8.72
C LYS A 157 14.01 1.47 8.33
N TYR A 158 14.20 1.18 7.04
CA TYR A 158 15.36 0.45 6.51
C TYR A 158 16.38 1.36 5.84
N LEU A 159 16.09 2.66 5.77
CA LEU A 159 17.01 3.61 5.19
C LEU A 159 17.97 4.10 6.27
N SER A 160 19.17 4.48 5.85
CA SER A 160 20.07 5.24 6.71
C SER A 160 19.56 6.67 6.88
N ALA A 161 20.01 7.33 7.95
CA ALA A 161 19.85 8.78 8.05
C ALA A 161 20.57 9.47 6.87
N PRO A 162 20.00 10.54 6.30
CA PRO A 162 18.79 11.25 6.74
C PRO A 162 17.48 10.70 6.13
N TRP A 163 17.54 9.68 5.28
CA TRP A 163 16.43 9.25 4.43
C TRP A 163 15.34 8.47 5.19
N ASN A 164 15.65 7.98 6.39
CA ASN A 164 14.67 7.43 7.32
C ASN A 164 13.80 8.49 8.03
N GLY A 165 14.02 9.77 7.74
CA GLY A 165 13.35 10.89 8.41
C GLY A 165 12.69 11.88 7.44
N PRO A 166 12.37 13.09 7.92
CA PRO A 166 11.65 14.11 7.16
C PRO A 166 12.28 14.52 5.82
N GLN A 167 13.58 14.33 5.66
CA GLN A 167 14.33 14.65 4.44
C GLN A 167 13.90 13.80 3.24
N SER A 168 13.16 12.71 3.46
CA SER A 168 12.55 11.90 2.39
C SER A 168 11.07 12.21 2.13
N ALA A 169 10.58 13.38 2.56
CA ALA A 169 9.17 13.76 2.40
C ALA A 169 8.68 13.61 0.96
N VAL A 170 9.46 14.05 -0.01
CA VAL A 170 9.08 14.08 -1.43
C VAL A 170 9.72 12.89 -2.15
N ARG A 171 9.45 11.68 -1.66
CA ARG A 171 9.93 10.43 -2.27
C ARG A 171 9.02 9.25 -1.99
N LEU A 172 9.07 8.27 -2.90
CA LEU A 172 8.44 6.96 -2.72
C LEU A 172 9.37 6.00 -2.03
N TYR A 173 9.15 5.81 -0.73
CA TYR A 173 9.79 4.77 0.07
C TYR A 173 8.73 3.88 0.70
N HIS A 174 7.85 3.35 -0.14
CA HIS A 174 6.92 2.31 0.23
C HIS A 174 6.96 1.18 -0.81
N ALA A 175 6.51 -0.01 -0.41
CA ALA A 175 6.27 -1.10 -1.35
C ALA A 175 5.03 -1.90 -0.94
N GLY A 176 4.36 -2.48 -1.93
CA GLY A 176 3.31 -3.46 -1.71
C GLY A 176 3.88 -4.87 -1.78
N LEU A 177 3.76 -5.63 -0.69
CA LEU A 177 4.08 -7.06 -0.70
C LEU A 177 2.81 -7.91 -0.69
N PRO A 178 2.78 -8.99 -1.47
CA PRO A 178 1.67 -9.92 -1.44
C PRO A 178 1.61 -10.66 -0.10
N PHE A 179 0.42 -11.11 0.23
CA PHE A 179 0.19 -12.12 1.25
C PHE A 179 -0.89 -13.09 0.78
N SER A 180 -0.87 -14.30 1.33
CA SER A 180 -1.90 -15.31 1.11
C SER A 180 -2.22 -15.99 2.44
N ILE A 181 -3.50 -16.06 2.77
CA ILE A 181 -4.02 -16.74 3.95
C ILE A 181 -4.92 -17.88 3.47
N ASP A 182 -4.71 -19.08 3.96
CA ASP A 182 -5.59 -20.22 3.67
C ASP A 182 -6.78 -20.22 4.63
N LEU A 183 -7.96 -19.79 4.16
CA LEU A 183 -9.18 -19.73 4.97
C LEU A 183 -9.82 -21.10 5.20
N ASP A 184 -9.42 -22.12 4.45
CA ASP A 184 -9.83 -23.50 4.75
C ASP A 184 -9.11 -24.01 6.00
N LYS A 185 -7.94 -23.43 6.29
CA LYS A 185 -7.09 -23.76 7.46
C LYS A 185 -7.30 -22.80 8.63
N TYR A 186 -7.50 -21.51 8.37
CA TYR A 186 -7.58 -20.46 9.39
C TYR A 186 -8.93 -19.74 9.30
N GLN A 187 -9.81 -20.01 10.27
CA GLN A 187 -11.18 -19.48 10.25
C GLN A 187 -11.42 -18.45 11.36
N GLY A 188 -10.62 -18.49 12.43
CA GLY A 188 -10.74 -17.54 13.54
C GLY A 188 -9.99 -16.24 13.27
N PHE A 189 -10.58 -15.11 13.67
CA PHE A 189 -9.93 -13.79 13.60
C PHE A 189 -8.50 -13.79 14.14
N ASN A 190 -8.26 -14.42 15.30
CA ASN A 190 -6.94 -14.49 15.92
C ASN A 190 -5.94 -15.37 15.13
N GLU A 191 -6.42 -16.43 14.48
CA GLU A 191 -5.60 -17.32 13.67
C GLU A 191 -5.16 -16.61 12.39
N ILE A 192 -6.11 -15.99 11.70
CA ILE A 192 -5.86 -15.15 10.52
C ILE A 192 -4.89 -14.02 10.87
N ALA A 193 -5.08 -13.37 12.02
CA ALA A 193 -4.18 -12.30 12.46
C ALA A 193 -2.77 -12.78 12.80
N THR A 194 -2.65 -13.98 13.34
CA THR A 194 -1.36 -14.59 13.63
C THR A 194 -0.63 -14.95 12.33
N GLU A 195 -1.32 -15.56 11.37
CA GLU A 195 -0.77 -15.90 10.06
C GLU A 195 -0.32 -14.65 9.31
N MET A 196 -1.17 -13.62 9.24
CA MET A 196 -0.84 -12.36 8.61
C MET A 196 0.35 -11.67 9.30
N GLY A 197 0.39 -11.70 10.63
CA GLY A 197 1.53 -11.23 11.42
C GLY A 197 2.83 -11.96 11.09
N ALA A 198 2.77 -13.28 10.90
CA ALA A 198 3.93 -14.08 10.51
C ALA A 198 4.42 -13.73 9.10
N THR A 199 3.52 -13.56 8.13
CA THR A 199 3.89 -13.10 6.77
C THR A 199 4.56 -11.73 6.81
N HIS A 200 4.01 -10.80 7.59
CA HIS A 200 4.57 -9.47 7.77
C HIS A 200 5.95 -9.52 8.45
N LEU A 201 6.11 -10.31 9.51
CA LEU A 201 7.38 -10.49 10.20
C LEU A 201 8.46 -11.11 9.31
N ARG A 202 8.13 -12.17 8.53
CA ARG A 202 9.05 -12.77 7.54
C ARG A 202 9.65 -11.70 6.63
N ASN A 203 8.82 -10.77 6.17
CA ASN A 203 9.24 -9.73 5.24
C ASN A 203 9.97 -8.55 5.91
N LEU A 204 10.02 -8.47 7.24
CA LEU A 204 10.43 -7.26 8.00
C LEU A 204 11.38 -7.52 9.17
N ARG A 205 11.90 -8.74 9.31
CA ARG A 205 12.84 -9.12 10.36
C ARG A 205 14.24 -8.59 10.04
N ASN A 206 14.83 -7.76 10.90
CA ASN A 206 16.11 -7.04 10.65
C ASN A 206 17.31 -7.96 10.34
N ASP A 207 17.29 -9.21 10.77
CA ASP A 207 18.27 -10.25 10.43
C ASP A 207 18.13 -10.77 8.99
N GLU A 208 16.95 -10.60 8.37
CA GLU A 208 16.57 -11.06 7.03
C GLU A 208 16.10 -9.92 6.09
N CYS A 209 15.95 -8.69 6.62
CA CYS A 209 15.32 -7.50 6.01
C CYS A 209 15.95 -7.04 4.71
N HIS A 210 17.19 -7.44 4.46
CA HIS A 210 17.84 -7.18 3.20
C HIS A 210 17.17 -7.93 2.05
N HIS A 211 16.53 -9.09 2.26
CA HIS A 211 15.93 -9.84 1.15
C HIS A 211 14.76 -9.11 0.51
N ALA A 212 13.79 -8.64 1.30
CA ALA A 212 12.61 -7.95 0.76
C ALA A 212 13.01 -6.78 -0.14
N ILE A 213 13.77 -5.83 0.39
CA ILE A 213 14.19 -4.64 -0.35
C ILE A 213 15.02 -4.99 -1.58
N VAL A 214 15.90 -5.98 -1.47
CA VAL A 214 16.81 -6.34 -2.55
C VAL A 214 16.06 -7.01 -3.71
N PHE A 215 14.99 -7.80 -3.44
CA PHE A 215 14.16 -8.34 -4.52
C PHE A 215 13.05 -7.40 -5.00
N LEU A 216 12.66 -6.38 -4.22
CA LEU A 216 11.55 -5.47 -4.53
C LEU A 216 11.64 -4.88 -5.94
N THR A 217 12.83 -4.48 -6.39
CA THR A 217 12.99 -3.93 -7.75
C THR A 217 12.66 -4.97 -8.81
N SER A 218 13.18 -6.19 -8.67
CA SER A 218 12.90 -7.29 -9.59
C SER A 218 11.40 -7.66 -9.56
N TYR A 219 10.84 -7.77 -8.36
CA TYR A 219 9.42 -8.07 -8.16
C TYR A 219 8.53 -6.99 -8.78
N ALA A 220 8.80 -5.71 -8.54
CA ALA A 220 8.01 -4.60 -9.07
C ALA A 220 8.04 -4.56 -10.60
N ILE A 221 9.21 -4.81 -11.22
CA ILE A 221 9.32 -4.90 -12.68
C ILE A 221 8.46 -6.05 -13.22
N LYS A 222 8.54 -7.24 -12.62
CA LYS A 222 7.75 -8.39 -13.05
C LYS A 222 6.25 -8.16 -12.83
N ALA A 223 5.85 -7.67 -11.67
CA ALA A 223 4.47 -7.36 -11.33
C ALA A 223 3.88 -6.31 -12.30
N LEU A 224 4.58 -5.19 -12.53
CA LEU A 224 4.16 -4.18 -13.50
C LEU A 224 4.08 -4.77 -14.92
N GLY A 225 5.02 -5.63 -15.31
CA GLY A 225 4.96 -6.37 -16.57
C GLY A 225 3.70 -7.22 -16.70
N SER A 226 3.35 -7.99 -15.65
CA SER A 226 2.13 -8.80 -15.61
C SER A 226 0.85 -7.96 -15.65
N LEU A 227 0.85 -6.79 -15.00
CA LEU A 227 -0.29 -5.86 -14.96
C LEU A 227 -0.45 -5.03 -16.23
N SER A 228 0.63 -4.83 -17.00
CA SER A 228 0.62 -4.04 -18.24
C SER A 228 0.10 -4.81 -19.45
N VAL A 229 -0.25 -6.10 -19.28
CA VAL A 229 -0.86 -6.89 -20.35
C VAL A 229 -2.27 -6.35 -20.61
N ALA A 230 -2.45 -5.72 -21.77
CA ALA A 230 -3.72 -5.12 -22.16
C ALA A 230 -4.83 -6.19 -22.18
N PRO A 231 -5.98 -5.96 -21.51
CA PRO A 231 -7.14 -6.82 -21.64
C PRO A 231 -7.69 -6.75 -23.08
N GLU A 232 -8.36 -7.81 -23.53
CA GLU A 232 -9.10 -7.75 -24.81
C GLU A 232 -10.16 -6.64 -24.75
N GLU A 233 -10.18 -5.76 -25.76
CA GLU A 233 -11.23 -4.74 -25.91
C GLU A 233 -12.32 -5.15 -26.92
N PRO A 234 -13.61 -4.82 -26.65
CA PRO A 234 -14.12 -4.33 -25.37
C PRO A 234 -14.13 -5.47 -24.33
N PRO A 235 -14.09 -5.17 -23.01
CA PRO A 235 -14.26 -6.19 -21.99
C PRO A 235 -15.62 -6.87 -22.20
N LYS A 236 -15.62 -8.14 -22.62
CA LYS A 236 -16.85 -8.88 -23.00
C LYS A 236 -17.64 -9.39 -21.78
N ALA A 237 -17.07 -9.26 -20.58
CA ALA A 237 -17.58 -9.78 -19.31
C ALA A 237 -17.15 -8.85 -18.16
N PRO A 238 -17.84 -8.87 -17.01
CA PRO A 238 -17.37 -8.14 -15.83
C PRO A 238 -16.02 -8.70 -15.38
N ALA A 239 -15.14 -7.85 -14.83
CA ALA A 239 -13.85 -8.28 -14.28
C ALA A 239 -14.01 -9.27 -13.12
N TYR A 240 -15.13 -9.14 -12.40
CA TYR A 240 -15.61 -10.10 -11.43
C TYR A 240 -17.15 -10.19 -11.48
N ALA A 241 -17.69 -11.41 -11.65
CA ALA A 241 -19.12 -11.72 -11.55
C ALA A 241 -19.42 -12.48 -10.25
N LEU A 242 -20.48 -12.11 -9.53
CA LEU A 242 -20.97 -12.94 -8.42
C LEU A 242 -21.28 -14.35 -8.95
N PRO A 243 -20.90 -15.42 -8.24
CA PRO A 243 -21.20 -16.78 -8.68
C PRO A 243 -22.71 -16.98 -8.77
N GLY A 244 -23.22 -17.15 -10.00
CA GLY A 244 -24.43 -17.91 -10.22
C GLY A 244 -24.12 -19.37 -9.86
N ARG A 245 -25.04 -20.05 -9.17
CA ARG A 245 -24.87 -21.47 -8.78
C ARG A 245 -24.38 -22.29 -9.99
N GLY A 246 -23.09 -22.65 -10.01
CA GLY A 246 -22.53 -23.63 -10.95
C GLY A 246 -21.64 -23.15 -12.10
N GLN A 247 -20.89 -22.04 -12.00
CA GLN A 247 -19.84 -21.74 -13.00
C GLN A 247 -18.40 -21.79 -12.44
N ASN A 248 -17.54 -22.49 -13.19
CA ASN A 248 -16.11 -22.63 -12.94
C ASN A 248 -15.37 -21.31 -13.23
N TRP A 249 -14.44 -20.98 -12.35
CA TRP A 249 -13.61 -19.79 -12.37
C TRP A 249 -12.76 -19.69 -13.63
N THR A 250 -12.97 -18.65 -14.45
CA THR A 250 -12.01 -18.23 -15.47
C THR A 250 -11.65 -16.76 -15.30
N ARG A 251 -10.35 -16.54 -15.02
CA ARG A 251 -9.56 -15.30 -15.16
C ARG A 251 -10.28 -14.00 -14.78
N GLY A 252 -10.20 -13.65 -13.49
CA GLY A 252 -10.47 -12.29 -13.01
C GLY A 252 -9.22 -11.42 -13.15
N ALA A 253 -9.39 -10.23 -13.73
CA ALA A 253 -8.34 -9.24 -13.91
C ALA A 253 -7.83 -8.71 -12.57
N ILE A 254 -6.52 -8.49 -12.47
CA ILE A 254 -5.91 -7.81 -11.33
C ILE A 254 -6.27 -6.32 -11.45
N GLY A 255 -7.18 -5.86 -10.59
CA GLY A 255 -7.58 -4.47 -10.52
C GLY A 255 -7.80 -4.06 -9.08
N LEU A 256 -6.73 -3.60 -8.42
CA LEU A 256 -6.63 -2.80 -7.19
C LEU A 256 -5.15 -2.90 -6.77
N LEU A 257 -4.32 -1.86 -6.70
CA LEU A 257 -4.45 -0.61 -5.96
C LEU A 257 -3.43 0.41 -6.53
N PHE A 258 -3.84 1.21 -7.52
CA PHE A 258 -3.14 2.45 -7.90
C PHE A 258 -4.16 3.36 -8.56
N CYS A 259 -4.87 4.16 -7.77
CA CYS A 259 -5.70 5.25 -8.30
C CYS A 259 -5.61 6.47 -7.40
N SER A 260 -5.06 7.52 -8.02
CA SER A 260 -5.31 8.96 -7.83
C SER A 260 -4.86 9.61 -6.52
#